data_AF-A0A7S0FXD0-F1
#
_entry.id   AF-A0A7S0FXD0-F1
#
_cell.length_a   1.000
_cell.length_b   1.000
_cell.length_c   1.000
_cell.angle_alpha   90.00
_cell.angle_beta   90.00
_cell.angle_gamma   90.00
#
_symmetry.space_group_name_H-M   'P 1'
#
loop_
_entity.id
_entity.type
_entity.pdbx_description
1 polymer ?
#
loop_
_entity_poly.entity_id
_entity_poly.type
_entity_poly.pdbx_seq_one_letter_code
_entity_poly.pdbx_strand_id
1 'polypeptide(L)'
;ELQRFPRLVRFVEEARWARRRLSRRGALLARLRDAALGAWKRWPRCLLRHGRSWLRITSPCEGSAVQWAEPQAMAPHNHIGWHPSRSSGRGAWQGFCACCKRPLEIALDHPPEQHAKRRRCKRAPDELYAYVCVLWGRNPQYVLGAMVLGHSLRRTGTRHHLVALHTGDVPAAAVELLRRAGWGRRRPE
;
A
#
# COMPACT_ATOMS: atom_id res chain seq x y z
N GLU A 1 50.37 -33.09 49.33
CA GLU A 1 50.06 -31.79 49.99
C GLU A 1 48.89 -31.05 49.32
N LEU A 2 47.71 -31.66 49.23
CA LEU A 2 46.50 -31.02 48.67
C LEU A 2 45.28 -31.22 49.61
N GLN A 3 45.49 -31.04 50.91
CA GLN A 3 44.44 -31.15 51.95
C GLN A 3 44.33 -29.89 52.82
N ARG A 4 44.71 -28.72 52.29
CA ARG A 4 44.43 -27.43 52.93
C ARG A 4 43.48 -26.66 52.04
N PHE A 5 42.47 -26.02 52.64
CA PHE A 5 41.50 -25.09 52.03
C PHE A 5 40.13 -25.62 51.54
N PRO A 6 39.36 -26.38 52.36
CA PRO A 6 37.95 -26.67 52.07
C PRO A 6 37.03 -25.43 52.04
N ARG A 7 37.46 -24.30 52.64
CA ARG A 7 36.68 -23.05 52.66
C ARG A 7 36.72 -22.27 51.34
N LEU A 8 37.79 -22.39 50.56
CA LEU A 8 37.95 -21.68 49.28
C LEU A 8 37.07 -22.30 48.17
N VAL A 9 36.90 -23.62 48.18
CA VAL A 9 36.06 -24.33 47.20
C VAL A 9 34.58 -23.94 47.37
N ARG A 10 34.07 -23.87 48.61
CA ARG A 10 32.68 -23.40 48.88
C ARG A 10 32.46 -21.96 48.41
N PHE A 11 33.42 -21.07 48.61
CA PHE A 11 33.28 -19.67 48.21
C PHE A 11 33.23 -19.50 46.68
N VAL A 12 34.03 -20.29 45.95
CA VAL A 12 34.03 -20.28 44.47
C VAL A 12 32.73 -20.87 43.91
N GLU A 13 32.15 -21.90 44.55
CA GLU A 13 30.86 -22.44 44.14
C GLU A 13 29.69 -21.50 44.43
N GLU A 14 29.65 -20.87 45.61
CA GLU A 14 28.63 -19.87 45.95
C GLU A 14 28.70 -18.65 45.01
N ALA A 15 29.90 -18.19 44.65
CA ALA A 15 30.09 -17.12 43.67
C ALA A 15 29.63 -17.51 42.25
N ARG A 16 29.82 -18.77 41.83
CA ARG A 16 29.30 -19.28 40.54
C ARG A 16 27.77 -19.37 40.53
N TRP A 17 27.15 -19.75 41.65
CA TRP A 17 25.69 -19.79 41.78
C TRP A 17 25.06 -18.39 41.82
N ALA A 18 25.72 -17.41 42.43
CA ALA A 18 25.27 -16.02 42.43
C ALA A 18 25.27 -15.40 41.02
N ARG A 19 26.33 -15.64 40.20
CA ARG A 19 26.39 -15.13 38.81
C ARG A 19 25.30 -15.72 37.90
N ARG A 20 24.92 -17.00 38.06
CA ARG A 20 23.84 -17.60 37.27
C ARG A 20 22.45 -17.05 37.61
N ARG A 21 22.21 -16.61 38.85
CA ARG A 21 20.95 -15.97 39.26
C ARG A 21 20.78 -14.56 38.70
N LEU A 22 21.86 -13.77 38.62
CA LEU A 22 21.84 -12.45 37.99
C LEU A 22 21.57 -12.53 36.47
N SER A 23 22.09 -13.55 35.78
CA SER A 23 21.86 -13.79 34.35
C SER A 23 20.39 -14.08 34.00
N ARG A 24 19.69 -14.88 34.83
CA ARG A 24 18.27 -15.21 34.58
C ARG A 24 17.32 -14.01 34.79
N ARG A 25 17.60 -13.15 35.77
CA ARG A 25 16.84 -11.90 35.97
C ARG A 25 17.07 -10.90 34.84
N GLY A 26 18.30 -10.78 34.34
CA GLY A 26 18.61 -9.95 33.18
C GLY A 26 17.90 -10.39 31.90
N ALA A 27 17.84 -11.71 31.64
CA ALA A 27 17.15 -12.26 30.46
C ALA A 27 15.63 -12.06 30.49
N LEU A 28 15.00 -12.16 31.68
CA LEU A 28 13.57 -11.90 31.84
C LEU A 28 13.24 -10.42 31.59
N LEU A 29 14.04 -9.52 32.16
CA LEU A 29 13.87 -8.07 31.97
C LEU A 29 14.09 -7.65 30.51
N ALA A 30 15.05 -8.26 29.81
CA ALA A 30 15.26 -8.03 28.38
C ALA A 30 14.05 -8.47 27.53
N ARG A 31 13.48 -9.66 27.79
CA ARG A 31 12.28 -10.14 27.09
C ARG A 31 11.04 -9.28 27.35
N LEU A 32 10.85 -8.81 28.59
CA LEU A 32 9.77 -7.89 28.92
C LEU A 32 9.94 -6.53 28.24
N ARG A 33 11.18 -6.01 28.16
CA ARG A 33 11.49 -4.78 27.44
C ARG A 33 11.23 -4.91 25.94
N ASP A 34 11.63 -6.03 25.33
CA ASP A 34 11.40 -6.27 23.90
C ASP A 34 9.91 -6.50 23.58
N ALA A 35 9.18 -7.19 24.47
CA ALA A 35 7.73 -7.34 24.36
C ALA A 35 7.00 -5.99 24.51
N ALA A 36 7.41 -5.16 25.47
CA ALA A 36 6.86 -3.83 25.67
C ALA A 36 7.16 -2.89 24.49
N LEU A 37 8.39 -2.89 23.97
CA LEU A 37 8.78 -2.11 22.79
C LEU A 37 8.10 -2.62 21.50
N GLY A 38 7.89 -3.92 21.37
CA GLY A 38 7.15 -4.52 20.25
C GLY A 38 5.65 -4.20 20.29
N ALA A 39 5.04 -4.20 21.47
CA ALA A 39 3.65 -3.81 21.69
C ALA A 39 3.44 -2.30 21.43
N TRP A 40 4.35 -1.46 21.91
CA TRP A 40 4.31 -0.01 21.70
C TRP A 40 4.51 0.40 20.24
N LYS A 41 5.26 -0.36 19.42
CA LYS A 41 5.33 -0.10 17.97
C LYS A 41 4.07 -0.50 17.20
N ARG A 42 3.22 -1.40 17.75
CA ARG A 42 1.97 -1.85 17.11
C ARG A 42 0.75 -0.97 17.46
N TRP A 43 0.72 -0.39 18.65
CA TRP A 43 -0.43 0.39 19.13
C TRP A 43 -0.77 1.69 18.38
N PRO A 44 0.18 2.54 17.94
CA PRO A 44 -0.17 3.85 17.37
C PRO A 44 -0.85 3.74 15.99
N ARG A 45 -0.65 2.63 15.27
CA ARG A 45 -1.21 2.46 13.92
C ARG A 45 -2.68 2.06 13.90
N CYS A 46 -3.21 1.52 15.00
CA CYS A 46 -4.63 1.16 15.08
C CYS A 46 -5.47 2.37 15.51
N LEU A 47 -4.99 3.20 16.43
CA LEU A 47 -5.75 4.34 16.96
C LEU A 47 -5.79 5.55 16.01
N LEU A 48 -4.81 5.72 15.12
CA LEU A 48 -4.83 6.77 14.08
C LEU A 48 -5.72 6.45 12.86
N ARG A 49 -6.43 5.32 12.87
CA ARG A 49 -7.26 4.89 11.72
C ARG A 49 -8.73 5.28 11.83
N HIS A 50 -9.17 5.84 12.96
CA HIS A 50 -10.58 6.09 13.28
C HIS A 50 -11.22 7.35 12.68
N GLY A 51 -10.59 8.01 11.69
CA GLY A 51 -11.13 9.25 11.13
C GLY A 51 -11.04 9.39 9.61
N ARG A 52 -10.81 8.30 8.87
CA ARG A 52 -10.74 8.42 7.40
C ARG A 52 -12.13 8.26 6.81
N SER A 53 -12.73 9.37 6.40
CA SER A 53 -13.91 9.37 5.52
C SER A 53 -13.54 8.73 4.19
N TRP A 54 -14.42 7.89 3.66
CA TRP A 54 -14.32 7.29 2.33
C TRP A 54 -15.21 8.07 1.37
N LEU A 55 -14.87 8.01 0.09
CA LEU A 55 -15.71 8.58 -0.94
C LEU A 55 -16.84 7.59 -1.25
N ARG A 56 -18.08 7.97 -0.94
CA ARG A 56 -19.31 7.26 -1.30
C ARG A 56 -19.82 7.83 -2.61
N ILE A 57 -19.95 7.00 -3.64
CA ILE A 57 -20.52 7.35 -4.94
C ILE A 57 -21.82 6.55 -5.10
N THR A 58 -22.95 7.25 -5.21
CA THR A 58 -24.27 6.63 -5.40
C THR A 58 -25.02 7.30 -6.55
N SER A 59 -26.13 6.70 -6.95
CA SER A 59 -27.10 7.31 -7.88
C SER A 59 -28.49 7.22 -7.25
N PRO A 60 -29.39 8.20 -7.47
CA PRO A 60 -30.77 8.11 -7.00
C PRO A 60 -31.63 7.16 -7.86
N CYS A 61 -31.11 6.64 -8.97
CA CYS A 61 -31.85 5.72 -9.83
C CYS A 61 -32.00 4.33 -9.19
N GLU A 62 -33.16 3.72 -9.41
CA GLU A 62 -33.48 2.38 -8.95
C GLU A 62 -32.47 1.34 -9.50
N GLY A 63 -32.11 0.37 -8.65
CA GLY A 63 -31.13 -0.68 -8.98
C GLY A 63 -29.67 -0.22 -9.03
N SER A 64 -29.37 1.05 -8.69
CA SER A 64 -27.98 1.50 -8.63
C SER A 64 -27.26 1.00 -7.37
N ALA A 65 -26.00 0.60 -7.54
CA ALA A 65 -25.16 0.13 -6.44
C ALA A 65 -24.35 1.28 -5.82
N VAL A 66 -24.20 1.27 -4.50
CA VAL A 66 -23.31 2.20 -3.79
C VAL A 66 -21.87 1.74 -3.96
N GLN A 67 -21.03 2.62 -4.52
CA GLN A 67 -19.61 2.39 -4.68
C GLN A 67 -18.83 3.16 -3.61
N TRP A 68 -17.79 2.53 -3.08
CA TRP A 68 -16.95 3.08 -2.03
C TRP A 68 -15.50 3.15 -2.50
N ALA A 69 -14.87 4.30 -2.37
CA ALA A 69 -13.45 4.48 -2.68
C ALA A 69 -12.69 4.97 -1.43
N GLU A 70 -11.72 4.17 -0.97
CA GLU A 70 -10.80 4.57 0.09
C GLU A 70 -9.88 5.67 -0.46
N PRO A 71 -9.74 6.82 0.24
CA PRO A 71 -8.75 7.81 -0.15
C PRO A 71 -7.37 7.16 -0.05
N GLN A 72 -6.72 7.01 -1.21
CA GLN A 72 -5.32 6.64 -1.23
C GLN A 72 -4.57 7.77 -0.53
N ALA A 73 -3.88 7.45 0.57
CA ALA A 73 -2.96 8.40 1.18
C ALA A 73 -1.94 8.75 0.10
N MET A 74 -2.14 9.90 -0.55
CA MET A 74 -1.16 10.41 -1.50
C MET A 74 0.12 10.55 -0.71
N ALA A 75 1.15 9.86 -1.17
CA ALA A 75 2.44 9.96 -0.54
C ALA A 75 2.89 11.42 -0.60
N PRO A 76 3.59 11.94 0.44
CA PRO A 76 3.75 13.38 0.72
C PRO A 76 4.65 14.14 -0.28
N HIS A 77 4.68 13.73 -1.54
CA HIS A 77 5.51 14.29 -2.59
C HIS A 77 4.79 15.52 -3.17
N ASN A 78 5.22 16.70 -2.73
CA ASN A 78 4.91 18.01 -3.32
C ASN A 78 3.41 18.35 -3.46
N HIS A 79 2.70 18.41 -2.35
CA HIS A 79 1.40 19.08 -2.32
C HIS A 79 1.61 20.59 -2.20
N ILE A 80 1.41 21.30 -3.32
CA ILE A 80 0.94 22.70 -3.27
C ILE A 80 -0.32 22.69 -2.40
N GLY A 81 -0.29 23.42 -1.29
CA GLY A 81 -1.14 23.25 -0.11
C GLY A 81 -2.64 23.18 -0.39
N TRP A 82 -3.14 21.97 -0.65
CA TRP A 82 -4.57 21.67 -0.59
C TRP A 82 -4.94 21.56 0.90
N HIS A 83 -5.04 22.71 1.55
CA HIS A 83 -5.71 22.79 2.84
C HIS A 83 -7.19 22.57 2.55
N PRO A 84 -7.83 21.51 3.09
CA PRO A 84 -9.28 21.45 3.08
C PRO A 84 -9.74 22.67 3.87
N SER A 85 -10.16 23.71 3.15
CA SER A 85 -10.88 24.82 3.77
C SER A 85 -12.01 24.18 4.57
N ARG A 86 -12.08 24.50 5.86
CA ARG A 86 -13.10 23.98 6.79
C ARG A 86 -14.47 24.58 6.41
N SER A 87 -14.95 24.33 5.21
CA SER A 87 -16.35 24.52 4.89
C SER A 87 -17.12 23.50 5.70
N SER A 88 -17.80 23.97 6.74
CA SER A 88 -18.65 23.22 7.66
C SER A 88 -19.93 22.65 7.02
N GLY A 89 -20.03 22.66 5.69
CA GLY A 89 -21.08 21.99 4.95
C GLY A 89 -20.73 20.52 4.73
N ARG A 90 -21.72 19.63 4.85
CA ARG A 90 -21.59 18.25 4.38
C ARG A 90 -21.21 18.30 2.90
N GLY A 91 -19.94 18.03 2.59
CA GLY A 91 -19.39 18.10 1.24
C GLY A 91 -19.94 16.96 0.39
N ALA A 92 -21.15 17.14 -0.13
CA ALA A 92 -21.74 16.31 -1.16
C ALA A 92 -21.66 17.06 -2.49
N TRP A 93 -21.11 16.40 -3.50
CA TRP A 93 -21.12 16.85 -4.88
C TRP A 93 -22.19 16.09 -5.65
N GLN A 94 -23.00 16.81 -6.42
CA GLN A 94 -24.01 16.24 -7.31
C GLN A 94 -23.60 16.53 -8.76
N GLY A 95 -23.74 15.53 -9.62
CA GLY A 95 -23.45 15.68 -11.05
C GLY A 95 -23.95 14.50 -11.87
N PHE A 96 -23.38 14.29 -13.06
CA PHE A 96 -23.83 13.26 -13.98
C PHE A 96 -22.68 12.33 -14.40
N CYS A 97 -23.00 11.04 -14.57
CA CYS A 97 -22.06 10.07 -15.13
C CYS A 97 -21.66 10.48 -16.55
N ALA A 98 -20.35 10.54 -16.83
CA ALA A 98 -19.86 10.90 -18.16
C ALA A 98 -20.34 9.93 -19.26
N CYS A 99 -20.50 8.64 -18.92
CA CYS A 99 -20.86 7.58 -19.85
C CYS A 99 -22.37 7.55 -20.15
N CYS A 100 -23.21 7.42 -19.13
CA CYS A 100 -24.65 7.20 -19.31
C CYS A 100 -25.54 8.39 -18.92
N LYS A 101 -24.94 9.53 -18.53
CA LYS A 101 -25.64 10.74 -18.07
C LYS A 101 -26.60 10.53 -16.89
N ARG A 102 -26.49 9.41 -16.17
CA ARG A 102 -27.25 9.14 -14.95
C ARG A 102 -26.81 10.10 -13.83
N PRO A 103 -27.73 10.65 -13.01
CA PRO A 103 -27.37 11.48 -11.86
C PRO A 103 -26.51 10.69 -10.86
N LEU A 104 -25.48 11.35 -10.31
CA LEU A 104 -24.56 10.83 -9.32
C LEU A 104 -24.50 11.77 -8.11
N GLU A 105 -24.46 11.17 -6.93
CA GLU A 105 -24.17 11.84 -5.67
C GLU A 105 -22.85 11.29 -5.12
N ILE A 106 -21.91 12.19 -4.85
CA ILE A 106 -20.58 11.88 -4.33
C ILE A 106 -20.42 12.57 -2.99
N ALA A 107 -20.25 11.82 -1.91
CA ALA A 107 -20.10 12.37 -0.56
C ALA A 107 -18.94 11.71 0.19
N LEU A 108 -18.35 12.43 1.14
CA LEU A 108 -17.44 11.83 2.12
C LEU A 108 -18.27 11.23 3.27
N ASP A 109 -18.10 9.93 3.51
CA ASP A 109 -18.90 9.19 4.49
C ASP A 109 -18.06 8.12 5.22
N HIS A 110 -18.59 7.55 6.29
CA HIS A 110 -17.92 6.48 7.03
C HIS A 110 -17.99 5.18 6.22
N PRO A 111 -16.87 4.44 6.08
CA PRO A 111 -16.91 3.17 5.36
C PRO A 111 -17.89 2.19 6.04
N PRO A 112 -18.62 1.37 5.27
CA PRO A 112 -19.48 0.35 5.86
C PRO A 112 -18.61 -0.64 6.65
N GLU A 113 -19.10 -1.11 7.79
CA GLU A 113 -18.39 -2.07 8.66
C GLU A 113 -17.93 -3.31 7.89
N GLN A 114 -18.73 -3.75 6.91
CA GLN A 114 -18.46 -4.90 6.06
C GLN A 114 -17.20 -4.72 5.16
N HIS A 115 -16.86 -3.49 4.79
CA HIS A 115 -15.69 -3.20 3.94
C HIS A 115 -14.38 -3.10 4.74
N ALA A 116 -14.42 -2.96 6.06
CA ALA A 116 -13.23 -2.93 6.91
C ALA A 116 -12.41 -4.24 6.83
N LYS A 117 -13.03 -5.35 6.44
CA LYS A 117 -12.39 -6.68 6.36
C LYS A 117 -11.81 -7.03 4.98
N ARG A 118 -12.17 -6.32 3.90
CA ARG A 118 -11.48 -6.47 2.60
C ARG A 118 -10.21 -5.62 2.57
N ARG A 119 -9.35 -5.77 3.59
CA ARG A 119 -7.94 -5.46 3.37
C ARG A 119 -7.52 -6.33 2.20
N ARG A 120 -7.00 -5.74 1.12
CA ARG A 120 -6.26 -6.48 0.09
C ARG A 120 -5.45 -7.51 0.84
N CYS A 121 -5.75 -8.80 0.62
CA CYS A 121 -4.91 -9.88 1.11
C CYS A 121 -3.48 -9.41 0.83
N LYS A 122 -2.61 -9.44 1.85
CA LYS A 122 -1.18 -9.25 1.63
C LYS A 122 -0.86 -10.21 0.49
N ARG A 123 -0.73 -9.67 -0.73
CA ARG A 123 -0.54 -10.48 -1.93
C ARG A 123 0.68 -11.33 -1.65
N ALA A 124 0.58 -12.60 -2.00
CA ALA A 124 1.75 -13.47 -1.98
C ALA A 124 2.88 -12.71 -2.70
N PRO A 125 4.11 -12.73 -2.15
CA PRO A 125 5.21 -11.90 -2.63
C PRO A 125 5.57 -12.08 -4.11
N ASP A 126 5.00 -13.06 -4.82
CA ASP A 126 5.43 -13.49 -6.15
C ASP A 126 4.34 -13.48 -7.24
N GLU A 127 3.20 -12.81 -7.04
CA GLU A 127 2.22 -12.71 -8.14
C GLU A 127 2.68 -11.71 -9.22
N LEU A 128 3.21 -12.26 -10.32
CA LEU A 128 3.69 -11.58 -11.52
C LEU A 128 2.53 -10.92 -12.30
N TYR A 129 1.99 -9.82 -11.78
CA TYR A 129 1.01 -9.02 -12.54
C TYR A 129 1.69 -8.05 -13.50
N ALA A 130 1.03 -7.82 -14.63
CA ALA A 130 1.40 -6.82 -15.62
C ALA A 130 0.18 -5.96 -16.02
N TYR A 131 0.43 -4.71 -16.37
CA TYR A 131 -0.49 -3.89 -17.14
C TYR A 131 -0.22 -4.14 -18.61
N VAL A 132 -1.29 -4.39 -19.37
CA VAL A 132 -1.19 -4.67 -20.79
C VAL A 132 -1.99 -3.63 -21.56
N CYS A 133 -1.42 -3.06 -22.61
CA CYS A 133 -2.15 -2.33 -23.63
C CYS A 133 -1.99 -3.04 -24.98
N VAL A 134 -3.02 -2.95 -25.83
CA VAL A 134 -3.01 -3.50 -27.18
C VAL A 134 -3.15 -2.35 -28.17
N LEU A 135 -2.26 -2.32 -29.15
CA LEU A 135 -2.26 -1.32 -30.22
C LEU A 135 -2.48 -2.01 -31.56
N TRP A 136 -3.32 -1.40 -32.37
CA TRP A 136 -3.59 -1.83 -33.73
C TRP A 136 -3.65 -0.62 -34.66
N GLY A 137 -3.34 -0.82 -35.94
CA GLY A 137 -3.42 0.26 -36.91
C GLY A 137 -2.21 1.20 -36.91
N ARG A 138 -2.26 2.15 -37.84
CA ARG A 138 -1.31 3.27 -37.96
C ARG A 138 -1.82 4.55 -37.28
N ASN A 139 -2.84 4.47 -36.43
CA ASN A 139 -3.43 5.65 -35.79
C ASN A 139 -2.51 6.21 -34.68
N PRO A 140 -1.95 7.42 -34.85
CA PRO A 140 -1.03 8.01 -33.86
C PRO A 140 -1.71 8.32 -32.51
N GLN A 141 -3.04 8.45 -32.47
CA GLN A 141 -3.78 8.73 -31.23
C GLN A 141 -3.71 7.57 -30.24
N TYR A 142 -3.67 6.32 -30.73
CA TYR A 142 -3.52 5.15 -29.86
C TYR A 142 -2.12 5.11 -29.22
N VAL A 143 -1.09 5.47 -29.99
CA VAL A 143 0.29 5.56 -29.50
C VAL A 143 0.38 6.63 -28.41
N LEU A 144 -0.19 7.81 -28.66
CA LEU A 144 -0.22 8.91 -27.68
C LEU A 144 -0.95 8.48 -26.40
N GLY A 145 -2.13 7.86 -26.52
CA GLY A 145 -2.88 7.35 -25.37
C GLY A 145 -2.09 6.34 -24.55
N ALA A 146 -1.40 5.40 -25.21
CA ALA A 146 -0.54 4.43 -24.53
C ALA A 146 0.68 5.09 -23.86
N MET A 147 1.30 6.11 -24.46
CA MET A 147 2.38 6.87 -23.83
C MET A 147 1.91 7.58 -22.55
N VAL A 148 0.77 8.27 -22.61
CA VAL A 148 0.18 8.96 -21.46
C VAL A 148 -0.19 7.96 -20.35
N LEU A 149 -0.78 6.82 -20.72
CA LEU A 149 -1.09 5.75 -19.77
C LEU A 149 0.17 5.22 -19.09
N GLY A 150 1.20 4.87 -19.86
CA GLY A 150 2.48 4.38 -19.32
C GLY A 150 3.12 5.39 -18.38
N HIS A 151 3.14 6.68 -18.74
CA HIS A 151 3.65 7.76 -17.90
C HIS A 151 2.88 7.87 -16.58
N SER A 152 1.54 7.86 -16.64
CA SER A 152 0.69 7.95 -15.44
C SER A 152 0.87 6.76 -14.48
N LEU A 153 0.99 5.54 -15.01
CA LEU A 153 1.24 4.33 -14.22
C LEU A 153 2.62 4.36 -13.54
N ARG A 154 3.64 4.91 -14.22
CA ARG A 154 4.96 5.11 -13.60
C ARG A 154 4.92 6.18 -12.52
N ARG A 155 4.17 7.26 -12.75
CA ARG A 155 4.00 8.34 -11.77
C ARG A 155 3.34 7.86 -10.48
N THR A 156 2.47 6.85 -10.54
CA THR A 156 1.86 6.23 -9.33
C THR A 156 2.79 5.25 -8.61
N GLY A 157 4.00 5.01 -9.13
CA GLY A 157 4.98 4.12 -8.51
C GLY A 157 4.64 2.63 -8.65
N THR A 158 3.96 2.24 -9.74
CA THR A 158 3.64 0.84 -9.98
C THR A 158 4.91 -0.02 -10.04
N ARG A 159 4.86 -1.20 -9.41
CA ARG A 159 5.91 -2.22 -9.47
C ARG A 159 5.63 -3.29 -10.53
N HIS A 160 4.46 -3.24 -11.15
CA HIS A 160 4.02 -4.22 -12.14
C HIS A 160 4.65 -3.93 -13.50
N HIS A 161 4.87 -4.99 -14.29
CA HIS A 161 5.39 -4.83 -15.64
C HIS A 161 4.39 -4.08 -16.54
N LEU A 162 4.90 -3.27 -17.45
CA LEU A 162 4.11 -2.60 -18.49
C LEU A 162 4.40 -3.33 -19.80
N VAL A 163 3.40 -3.96 -20.42
CA VAL A 163 3.54 -4.72 -21.67
C VAL A 163 2.69 -4.09 -22.75
N ALA A 164 3.31 -3.72 -23.87
CA ALA A 164 2.58 -3.26 -25.06
C ALA A 164 2.54 -4.38 -26.09
N LEU A 165 1.33 -4.86 -26.39
CA LEU A 165 1.06 -5.74 -27.51
C LEU A 165 0.74 -4.87 -28.73
N HIS A 166 1.30 -5.19 -29.89
CA HIS A 166 1.03 -4.44 -31.09
C HIS A 166 0.98 -5.36 -32.31
N THR A 167 0.17 -4.99 -33.29
CA THR A 167 0.16 -5.63 -34.62
C THR A 167 1.36 -5.17 -35.45
N GLY A 168 1.63 -5.85 -36.58
CA GLY A 168 2.80 -5.59 -37.43
C GLY A 168 2.75 -4.27 -38.20
N ASP A 169 1.57 -3.66 -38.30
CA ASP A 169 1.32 -2.38 -38.98
C ASP A 169 1.60 -1.15 -38.09
N VAL A 170 1.87 -1.32 -36.81
CA VAL A 170 2.30 -0.22 -35.93
C VAL A 170 3.74 0.21 -36.31
N PRO A 171 3.98 1.48 -36.67
CA PRO A 171 5.30 1.93 -37.11
C PRO A 171 6.39 1.68 -36.06
N ALA A 172 7.57 1.23 -36.50
CA ALA A 172 8.70 0.95 -35.60
C ALA A 172 9.11 2.16 -34.73
N ALA A 173 9.03 3.37 -35.28
CA ALA A 173 9.26 4.61 -34.54
C ALA A 173 8.27 4.79 -33.37
N ALA A 174 7.00 4.41 -33.55
CA ALA A 174 6.00 4.46 -32.49
C ALA A 174 6.30 3.43 -31.38
N VAL A 175 6.74 2.23 -31.76
CA VAL A 175 7.16 1.19 -30.78
C VAL A 175 8.34 1.67 -29.94
N GLU A 176 9.30 2.38 -30.54
CA GLU A 176 10.43 2.96 -29.81
C GLU A 176 9.99 4.07 -28.83
N LEU A 177 9.01 4.90 -29.21
CA LEU A 177 8.42 5.88 -28.29
C LEU A 177 7.74 5.22 -27.09
N LEU A 178 7.03 4.10 -27.31
CA LEU A 178 6.41 3.33 -26.23
C LEU A 178 7.45 2.72 -25.29
N ARG A 179 8.57 2.22 -25.84
CA ARG A 179 9.69 1.72 -25.04
C ARG A 179 10.24 2.80 -24.11
N ARG A 180 10.40 4.03 -24.60
CA ARG A 180 10.83 5.19 -23.80
C ARG A 180 9.80 5.57 -22.73
N ALA A 181 8.50 5.42 -23.02
CA ALA A 181 7.43 5.61 -22.04
C ALA A 181 7.42 4.53 -20.93
N GLY A 182 8.14 3.42 -21.12
CA GLY A 182 8.31 2.34 -20.14
C GLY A 182 7.59 1.05 -20.49
N TRP A 183 7.03 0.94 -21.70
CA TRP A 183 6.42 -0.30 -22.19
C TRP A 183 7.50 -1.29 -22.64
N GLY A 184 7.53 -2.47 -22.03
CA GLY A 184 8.40 -3.57 -22.41
C GLY A 184 7.77 -4.52 -23.42
N ARG A 185 8.61 -5.27 -24.14
CA ARG A 185 8.20 -6.48 -24.86
C ARG A 185 8.34 -7.66 -23.91
N ARG A 186 7.26 -8.40 -23.66
CA ARG A 186 7.36 -9.72 -23.04
C ARG A 186 7.75 -10.70 -24.13
N ARG A 187 8.92 -11.34 -24.01
CA ARG A 187 9.20 -12.52 -24.82
C ARG A 187 8.27 -13.64 -24.32
N PRO A 188 7.48 -14.29 -25.19
CA PRO A 188 6.97 -15.61 -24.83
C PRO A 188 8.20 -16.50 -24.61
N GLU A 189 8.30 -17.09 -23.43
CA GLU A 189 9.26 -18.18 -23.16
C GLU A 189 8.79 -19.45 -23.88
#